data_AF-A0A2R6EXV9-F1
#
_entry.id   AF-A0A2R6EXV9-F1
#
_cell.length_a   1.000
_cell.length_b   1.000
_cell.length_c   1.000
_cell.angle_alpha   90.00
_cell.angle_beta   90.00
_cell.angle_gamma   90.00
#
_symmetry.space_group_name_H-M   'P 1'
#
loop_
_entity.id
_entity.type
_entity.pdbx_description
1 polymer ?
#
loop_
_entity_poly.entity_id
_entity_poly.type
_entity_poly.pdbx_seq_one_letter_code
_entity_poly.pdbx_strand_id
1 'polypeptide(L)'
;MYLAMRAEVADALRDALSQLGYATDDVGIERPPEEFDAALASSVAFRLAGEAGAPPPQVAGELADAVDARGCRYVDRVETAGPYCRRVRGPATAGRSSRPRRRPGPR
;
A
#
# COMPACT_ATOMS: atom_id res chain seq x y z
N MET A 1 -9.46 -3.13 12.05
CA MET A 1 -9.27 -2.17 10.94
C MET A 1 -7.81 -2.04 10.54
N TYR A 2 -6.88 -1.66 11.44
CA TYR A 2 -5.44 -1.58 11.13
C TYR A 2 -4.82 -2.93 10.70
N LEU A 3 -5.17 -4.02 11.37
CA LEU A 3 -4.71 -5.37 11.00
C LEU A 3 -5.19 -5.83 9.62
N ALA A 4 -6.42 -5.48 9.23
CA ALA A 4 -6.97 -5.84 7.91
C ALA A 4 -6.24 -5.08 6.79
N MET A 5 -6.00 -3.78 6.99
CA MET A 5 -5.17 -2.98 6.08
C MET A 5 -3.74 -3.53 5.98
N ARG A 6 -3.15 -3.94 7.10
CA ARG A 6 -1.80 -4.53 7.12
C ARG A 6 -1.76 -5.86 6.34
N ALA A 7 -2.81 -6.67 6.46
CA ALA A 7 -2.94 -7.91 5.69
C ALA A 7 -3.06 -7.63 4.19
N GLU A 8 -3.95 -6.72 3.77
CA GLU A 8 -4.09 -6.37 2.35
C GLU A 8 -2.79 -5.83 1.73
N VAL A 9 -2.06 -4.98 2.46
CA VAL A 9 -0.74 -4.50 1.99
C VAL A 9 0.26 -5.65 1.91
N ALA A 10 0.25 -6.58 2.88
CA ALA A 10 1.14 -7.73 2.84
C ALA A 10 0.84 -8.64 1.65
N ASP A 11 -0.44 -8.88 1.37
CA ASP A 11 -0.86 -9.75 0.27
C ASP A 11 -0.51 -9.10 -1.08
N ALA A 12 -0.80 -7.81 -1.27
CA ALA A 12 -0.43 -7.09 -2.49
C ALA A 12 1.08 -7.06 -2.72
N LEU A 13 1.89 -6.91 -1.66
CA LEU A 13 3.34 -6.98 -1.77
C LEU A 13 3.82 -8.40 -2.10
N ARG A 14 3.23 -9.45 -1.51
CA ARG A 14 3.58 -10.85 -1.83
C ARG A 14 3.23 -11.20 -3.27
N ASP A 15 2.09 -10.75 -3.76
CA ASP A 15 1.69 -10.95 -5.14
C ASP A 15 2.69 -10.29 -6.09
N ALA A 16 3.12 -9.05 -5.80
CA ALA A 16 4.17 -8.37 -6.55
C ALA A 16 5.51 -9.11 -6.50
N LEU A 17 5.92 -9.62 -5.33
CA LEU A 17 7.15 -10.43 -5.19
C LEU A 17 7.09 -11.69 -6.04
N SER A 18 5.95 -12.40 -6.01
CA SER A 18 5.74 -13.59 -6.83
C SER A 18 5.75 -13.28 -8.32
N GLN A 19 5.21 -12.14 -8.75
CA GLN A 19 5.25 -11.70 -10.15
C GLN A 19 6.66 -11.36 -10.62
N LEU A 20 7.47 -10.75 -9.74
CA LEU A 20 8.87 -10.44 -10.00
C LEU A 20 9.80 -11.65 -9.85
N GLY A 21 9.28 -12.78 -9.35
CA GLY A 21 10.02 -14.04 -9.22
C GLY A 21 10.90 -14.14 -7.97
N TYR A 22 10.67 -13.30 -6.96
CA TYR A 22 11.39 -13.38 -5.68
C TYR A 22 10.86 -14.53 -4.82
N ALA A 23 11.77 -15.28 -4.20
CA ALA A 23 11.44 -16.49 -3.43
C ALA A 23 11.05 -16.20 -1.96
N THR A 24 10.84 -14.93 -1.59
CA THR A 24 10.57 -14.51 -0.21
C THR A 24 9.13 -14.04 -0.02
N ASP A 25 8.51 -14.49 1.08
CA ASP A 25 7.19 -14.02 1.53
C ASP A 25 7.29 -12.93 2.62
N ASP A 26 8.52 -12.57 3.03
CA ASP A 26 8.77 -11.58 4.07
C ASP A 26 8.78 -10.16 3.49
N VAL A 27 7.61 -9.54 3.55
CA VAL A 27 7.34 -8.18 3.11
C VAL A 27 7.81 -7.09 4.08
N GLY A 28 8.37 -7.43 5.25
CA GLY A 28 9.02 -6.45 6.13
C GLY A 28 8.16 -5.25 6.55
N ILE A 29 6.85 -5.41 6.76
CA ILE A 29 5.96 -4.29 7.10
C ILE A 29 6.22 -3.75 8.50
N GLU A 30 6.46 -2.45 8.59
CA GLU A 30 6.79 -1.72 9.80
C GLU A 30 6.04 -0.38 9.91
N ARG A 31 6.23 0.30 11.04
CA ARG A 31 5.68 1.64 11.25
C ARG A 31 6.61 2.65 10.54
N PRO A 32 6.06 3.55 9.71
CA PRO A 32 6.86 4.57 9.08
C PRO A 32 7.43 5.56 10.12
N PRO A 33 8.60 6.15 9.86
CA PRO A 33 9.06 7.38 10.50
C PRO A 33 7.97 8.45 10.53
N GLU A 34 7.96 9.27 11.59
CA GLU A 34 6.93 10.33 11.78
C GLU A 34 6.95 11.39 10.67
N GLU A 35 8.09 11.56 10.01
CA GLU A 35 8.29 12.45 8.87
C GLU A 35 7.63 11.98 7.56
N PHE A 36 7.20 10.71 7.49
CA PHE A 36 6.52 10.18 6.32
C PHE A 36 5.00 10.18 6.52
N ASP A 37 4.29 10.85 5.61
CA ASP A 37 2.83 10.80 5.53
C ASP A 37 2.37 9.45 4.95
N ALA A 38 2.54 8.40 5.74
CA ALA A 38 2.21 7.03 5.39
C ALA A 38 1.62 6.30 6.59
N ALA A 39 0.71 5.36 6.31
CA ALA A 39 0.14 4.52 7.37
C ALA A 39 1.01 3.29 7.71
N LEU A 40 1.78 2.81 6.73
CA LEU A 40 2.66 1.65 6.80
C LEU A 40 3.89 1.89 5.90
N ALA A 41 5.03 1.35 6.31
CA ALA A 41 6.24 1.25 5.50
C ALA A 41 6.65 -0.22 5.35
N SER A 42 7.44 -0.51 4.34
CA SER A 42 8.07 -1.81 4.14
C SER A 42 9.56 -1.64 3.83
N SER A 43 10.38 -2.42 4.53
CA SER A 43 11.83 -2.54 4.31
C SER A 43 12.21 -3.68 3.36
N VAL A 44 11.25 -4.28 2.65
CA VAL A 44 11.51 -5.44 1.78
C VAL A 44 12.54 -5.14 0.70
N ALA A 45 12.55 -3.93 0.14
CA ALA A 45 13.49 -3.53 -0.90
C ALA A 45 14.95 -3.50 -0.40
N PHE A 46 15.19 -3.18 0.87
CA PHE A 46 16.54 -3.31 1.46
C PHE A 46 17.00 -4.77 1.52
N ARG A 47 16.08 -5.67 1.85
CA ARG A 47 16.38 -7.10 1.97
C ARG A 47 16.65 -7.72 0.60
N LEU A 48 15.86 -7.33 -0.39
CA LEU A 48 15.96 -7.81 -1.76
C LEU A 48 17.11 -7.21 -2.54
N ALA A 49 17.61 -6.03 -2.18
CA ALA A 49 18.70 -5.37 -2.91
C ALA A 49 19.92 -6.28 -3.14
N GLY A 50 20.27 -7.10 -2.14
CA GLY A 50 21.36 -8.07 -2.25
C GLY A 50 21.06 -9.22 -3.22
N GLU A 51 19.81 -9.69 -3.26
CA GLU A 51 19.36 -10.78 -4.13
C GLU A 51 19.15 -10.31 -5.58
N ALA A 52 18.54 -9.13 -5.74
CA ALA A 52 18.29 -8.49 -7.03
C ALA A 52 19.56 -7.92 -7.69
N GLY A 53 20.67 -7.80 -6.94
CA GLY A 53 21.90 -7.15 -7.41
C GLY A 53 21.70 -5.67 -7.77
N ALA A 54 20.64 -5.04 -7.22
CA ALA A 54 20.20 -3.71 -7.56
C ALA A 54 20.15 -2.83 -6.29
N PRO A 55 20.34 -1.49 -6.42
CA PRO A 55 20.27 -0.61 -5.27
C PRO A 55 18.83 -0.61 -4.71
N PRO A 56 18.65 -0.52 -3.37
CA PRO A 56 17.32 -0.61 -2.75
C PRO A 56 16.24 0.33 -3.33
N PRO A 57 16.53 1.59 -3.70
CA PRO A 57 15.54 2.46 -4.33
C PRO A 57 15.03 1.96 -5.69
N GLN A 58 15.87 1.25 -6.46
CA GLN A 58 15.46 0.66 -7.73
C GLN A 58 14.48 -0.49 -7.49
N VAL A 59 14.83 -1.40 -6.57
CA VAL A 59 13.96 -2.53 -6.19
C VAL A 59 12.62 -2.03 -5.64
N ALA A 60 12.64 -0.96 -4.83
CA ALA A 60 11.43 -0.34 -4.33
C ALA A 60 10.54 0.20 -5.46
N GLY A 61 11.12 0.79 -6.50
CA GLY A 61 10.41 1.28 -7.67
C GLY A 61 9.74 0.15 -8.46
N GLU A 62 10.52 -0.88 -8.78
CA GLU A 62 10.03 -2.08 -9.48
C GLU A 62 8.87 -2.75 -8.71
N LEU A 63 9.01 -2.86 -7.39
CA LEU A 63 7.98 -3.42 -6.53
C LEU A 63 6.72 -2.54 -6.50
N ALA A 64 6.87 -1.22 -6.38
CA ALA A 64 5.73 -0.29 -6.37
C ALA A 64 4.97 -0.30 -7.70
N ASP A 65 5.66 -0.47 -8.83
CA ASP A 65 5.06 -0.57 -10.15
C ASP A 65 4.33 -1.91 -10.38
N ALA A 66 4.84 -3.00 -9.76
CA ALA A 66 4.22 -4.32 -9.83
C ALA A 66 2.98 -4.46 -8.92
N VAL A 67 2.87 -3.67 -7.85
CA VAL A 67 1.73 -3.74 -6.92
C VAL A 67 0.45 -3.25 -7.59
N ASP A 68 -0.55 -4.14 -7.70
CA ASP A 68 -1.91 -3.76 -8.12
C ASP A 68 -2.82 -3.45 -6.92
N ALA A 69 -3.07 -2.16 -6.67
CA ALA A 69 -3.97 -1.71 -5.62
C ALA A 69 -5.46 -1.71 -6.03
N ARG A 70 -5.81 -2.00 -7.29
CA ARG A 70 -7.21 -1.88 -7.79
C ARG A 70 -8.20 -2.82 -7.09
N GLY A 71 -7.71 -3.92 -6.52
CA GLY A 71 -8.53 -4.89 -5.77
C GLY A 71 -8.58 -4.64 -4.26
N CYS A 72 -7.80 -3.69 -3.74
CA CYS A 72 -7.70 -3.48 -2.30
C CYS A 72 -8.79 -2.55 -1.78
N ARG A 73 -9.33 -2.88 -0.60
CA ARG A 73 -10.38 -2.06 0.04
C ARG A 73 -9.77 -0.91 0.82
N TYR A 74 -8.61 -1.16 1.41
CA TYR A 74 -7.91 -0.23 2.27
C TYR A 74 -6.55 0.13 1.70
N VAL A 75 -6.24 -0.09 0.43
CA VAL A 75 -4.99 0.34 -0.21
C VAL A 75 -5.37 1.11 -1.47
N ASP A 76 -4.74 2.25 -1.71
CA ASP A 76 -5.08 3.12 -2.85
C ASP A 76 -3.88 3.23 -3.79
N ARG A 77 -2.69 3.53 -3.24
CA ARG A 77 -1.44 3.47 -3.98
C ARG A 77 -0.27 3.10 -3.07
N VAL A 78 0.73 2.43 -3.65
CA VAL A 78 2.07 2.27 -3.09
C VAL A 78 3.00 3.27 -3.78
N GLU A 79 3.78 4.00 -3.01
CA GLU A 79 4.79 4.94 -3.46
C GLU A 79 6.14 4.58 -2.85
N THR A 80 7.21 5.11 -3.43
CA THR A 80 8.57 4.93 -2.91
C THR A 80 9.04 6.16 -2.15
N ALA A 81 9.77 5.93 -1.07
CA ALA A 81 10.44 6.94 -0.26
C ALA A 81 11.91 6.52 -0.10
N GLY A 82 12.70 6.71 -1.16
CA GLY A 82 14.03 6.12 -1.25
C GLY A 82 13.95 4.58 -1.21
N PRO A 83 14.54 3.91 -0.21
CA PRO A 83 14.54 2.45 -0.11
C PRO A 83 13.25 1.87 0.49
N TYR A 84 12.33 2.70 0.98
CA TYR A 84 11.09 2.25 1.58
C TYR A 84 9.94 2.25 0.58
N CYS A 85 9.14 1.19 0.58
CA CYS A 85 7.81 1.21 -0.01
C CYS A 85 6.84 1.75 1.03
N ARG A 86 6.14 2.84 0.72
CA ARG A 86 5.13 3.48 1.57
C ARG A 86 3.77 3.39 0.91
N ARG A 87 2.71 3.28 1.71
CA ARG A 87 1.35 3.41 1.19
C ARG A 87 0.84 4.83 1.40
N VAL A 88 0.32 5.43 0.35
CA VAL A 88 -0.44 6.69 0.41
C VAL A 88 -1.93 6.40 0.20
N ARG A 89 -2.77 7.08 0.97
CA ARG A 89 -4.20 7.14 0.71
C ARG A 89 -4.43 8.39 -0.13
N GLY A 90 -4.91 8.25 -1.36
CA GLY A 90 -5.34 9.38 -2.17
C GLY A 90 -6.48 10.14 -1.50
N PRO A 91 -6.76 11.39 -1.93
CA PRO A 91 -7.79 12.20 -1.33
C PRO A 91 -9.09 11.42 -1.36
N ALA A 92 -9.66 11.20 -0.18
CA ALA A 92 -10.98 10.60 -0.07
C ALA A 92 -11.94 11.51 -0.82
N THR A 93 -12.31 11.15 -2.05
CA THR A 93 -13.55 11.63 -2.62
C THR A 93 -14.63 11.03 -1.73
N ALA A 94 -14.97 11.80 -0.70
CA ALA A 94 -16.06 11.49 0.20
C ALA A 94 -17.28 11.33 -0.70
N GLY A 95 -17.67 10.07 -0.95
CA GLY A 95 -18.95 9.73 -1.53
C GLY A 95 -19.99 10.40 -0.67
N ARG A 96 -20.47 11.54 -1.17
CA ARG A 96 -21.48 12.37 -0.54
C ARG A 96 -22.71 11.49 -0.47
N SER A 97 -22.94 10.87 0.68
CA SER A 97 -24.19 10.18 0.97
C SER A 97 -25.27 11.25 1.08
N SER A 98 -25.80 11.66 -0.06
CA SER A 98 -27.06 12.39 -0.16
C SER A 98 -28.17 11.46 0.31
N ARG A 99 -28.35 11.35 1.63
CA ARG A 99 -29.63 10.88 2.18
C ARG A 99 -30.71 11.86 1.71
N PRO A 100 -31.75 11.41 0.97
CA PRO A 100 -32.87 12.27 0.68
C PRO A 100 -33.63 12.54 1.98
N ARG A 101 -33.75 13.82 2.37
CA ARG A 101 -34.66 14.25 3.42
C ARG A 101 -36.09 13.92 2.97
N ARG A 102 -36.71 12.90 3.54
CA ARG A 102 -38.16 12.72 3.44
C ARG A 102 -38.82 13.91 4.14
N ARG A 103 -39.51 14.75 3.37
CA ARG A 103 -40.45 15.75 3.91
C ARG A 103 -41.66 15.00 4.51
N PRO A 104 -42.19 15.40 5.68
CA PRO A 104 -43.50 14.95 6.11
C PRO A 104 -44.56 15.67 5.28
N GLY A 105 -45.50 14.92 4.70
CA GLY A 105 -46.65 15.48 3.97
C GLY A 105 -47.64 16.16 4.93
N PRO A 106 -48.40 17.17 4.48
CA PRO A 106 -49.39 17.82 5.31
C PRO A 106 -50.61 16.90 5.50
N ARG A 107 -51.23 17.00 6.68
CA ARG A 107 -52.50 16.34 7.03
C ARG A 107 -53.68 17.06 6.39
#